data_AF-A0A147GLD3-F1
#
_entry.id   AF-A0A147GLD3-F1
#
_cell.length_a   1.000
_cell.length_b   1.000
_cell.length_c   1.000
_cell.angle_alpha   90.00
_cell.angle_beta   90.00
_cell.angle_gamma   90.00
#
_symmetry.space_group_name_H-M   'P 1'
#
loop_
_entity.id
_entity.type
_entity.pdbx_description
1 polymer ?
#
loop_
_entity_poly.entity_id
_entity_poly.type
_entity_poly.pdbx_seq_one_letter_code
_entity_poly.pdbx_strand_id
1 'polypeptide(L)'
;MMSRSTLGYGLLFVALLAAPWLGAYPVFVMKLMCFALFAAAFNLLLGYTGLLSFGHAAFLGGAAYVAGHAIKVWGVTPELGLLLGTAVGAGLGWVFGLLAIRRQGIY
;
A
#
# COMPACT_ATOMS: atom_id res chain seq x y z
N MET A 1 -24.50 17.06 -9.83
CA MET A 1 -25.16 16.92 -8.50
C MET A 1 -24.26 16.05 -7.63
N MET A 2 -23.63 16.62 -6.61
CA MET A 2 -22.76 15.88 -5.68
C MET A 2 -23.65 15.05 -4.75
N SER A 3 -23.49 13.72 -4.71
CA SER A 3 -24.32 12.89 -3.82
C SER A 3 -23.93 13.10 -2.36
N ARG A 4 -24.85 12.83 -1.43
CA ARG A 4 -24.57 12.90 0.03
C ARG A 4 -23.38 12.02 0.43
N SER A 5 -23.15 10.90 -0.27
CA SER A 5 -21.99 10.03 -0.05
C SER A 5 -20.70 10.65 -0.58
N THR A 6 -20.69 11.29 -1.75
CA THR A 6 -19.52 12.02 -2.27
C THR A 6 -19.09 13.15 -1.33
N LEU A 7 -20.06 13.88 -0.76
CA LEU A 7 -19.81 14.89 0.26
C LEU A 7 -19.21 14.31 1.55
N GLY A 8 -19.72 13.16 2.01
CA GLY A 8 -19.19 12.46 3.17
C GLY A 8 -17.74 11.99 2.98
N TYR A 9 -17.42 11.39 1.83
CA TYR A 9 -16.04 10.99 1.50
C TYR A 9 -15.10 12.19 1.36
N GLY A 10 -15.57 13.29 0.77
CA GLY A 10 -14.80 14.53 0.67
C GLY A 10 -14.46 15.11 2.05
N LEU A 11 -15.44 15.17 2.96
CA LEU A 11 -15.22 15.62 4.34
C LEU A 11 -14.23 14.73 5.10
N LEU A 12 -14.36 13.40 4.97
CA LEU A 12 -13.42 12.45 5.57
C LEU A 12 -11.99 12.64 5.06
N PHE A 13 -11.82 12.86 3.76
CA PHE A 13 -10.52 13.10 3.15
C PHE A 13 -9.87 14.39 3.68
N VAL A 14 -10.64 15.48 3.75
CA VAL A 14 -10.18 16.76 4.31
C VAL A 14 -9.83 16.61 5.80
N ALA A 15 -10.63 15.90 6.58
CA ALA A 15 -10.35 15.65 7.99
C ALA A 15 -9.06 14.83 8.19
N LEU A 16 -8.79 13.84 7.33
CA LEU A 16 -7.58 13.02 7.38
C LEU A 16 -6.33 13.85 7.03
N LEU A 17 -6.44 14.73 6.04
CA LEU A 17 -5.38 15.70 5.74
C LEU A 17 -5.16 16.65 6.92
N ALA A 18 -6.23 17.19 7.51
CA ALA A 18 -6.16 18.12 8.64
C ALA A 18 -5.63 17.50 9.94
N ALA A 19 -5.67 16.16 10.08
CA ALA A 19 -5.35 15.45 11.32
C ALA A 19 -3.97 15.78 11.95
N PRO A 20 -2.85 15.90 11.20
CA PRO A 20 -1.55 16.26 11.77
C PRO A 20 -1.53 17.65 12.40
N TRP A 21 -2.32 18.59 11.86
CA TRP A 21 -2.42 19.97 12.36
C TRP A 21 -3.36 20.10 13.56
N LEU A 22 -4.23 19.10 13.78
CA LEU A 22 -5.16 19.04 14.91
C LEU A 22 -4.54 18.42 16.18
N GLY A 23 -3.21 18.19 16.19
CA GLY A 23 -2.48 17.63 17.33
C GLY A 23 -2.45 16.10 17.37
N ALA A 24 -2.90 15.41 16.31
CA ALA A 24 -2.74 13.97 16.21
C ALA A 24 -1.24 13.61 16.04
N TYR A 25 -0.77 12.58 16.76
CA TYR A 25 0.62 12.17 16.70
C TYR A 25 1.01 11.77 15.26
N PRO A 26 1.94 12.48 14.58
CA PRO A 26 2.16 12.31 13.14
C PRO A 26 2.56 10.89 12.73
N VAL A 27 3.36 10.21 13.57
CA VAL A 27 3.79 8.84 13.32
C VAL A 27 2.61 7.85 13.42
N PHE A 28 1.63 8.14 14.28
CA PHE A 28 0.42 7.31 14.38
C PHE A 28 -0.43 7.47 13.12
N VAL A 29 -0.68 8.71 12.68
CA VAL A 29 -1.46 9.00 11.47
C VAL A 29 -0.80 8.36 10.23
N MET A 30 0.52 8.47 10.08
CA MET A 30 1.25 7.79 9.00
C MET A 30 1.02 6.27 9.01
N LYS A 31 1.19 5.61 10.16
CA LYS A 31 0.98 4.17 10.28
C LYS A 31 -0.46 3.78 9.94
N LEU A 32 -1.43 4.54 10.43
CA LEU A 32 -2.85 4.35 10.12
C LEU A 32 -3.11 4.42 8.61
N MET A 33 -2.55 5.42 7.94
CA MET A 33 -2.68 5.58 6.48
C MET A 33 -2.02 4.42 5.72
N CYS A 34 -0.84 3.96 6.14
CA CYS A 34 -0.19 2.79 5.55
C CYS A 34 -1.06 1.53 5.66
N PHE A 35 -1.65 1.27 6.84
CA PHE A 35 -2.55 0.12 7.02
C PHE A 35 -3.88 0.29 6.29
N ALA A 36 -4.42 1.50 6.18
CA ALA A 36 -5.62 1.78 5.40
C ALA A 36 -5.39 1.48 3.90
N LEU A 37 -4.24 1.89 3.36
CA LEU A 37 -3.87 1.58 1.98
C LEU A 37 -3.70 0.06 1.76
N PHE A 38 -3.09 -0.62 2.73
CA PHE A 38 -2.96 -2.07 2.71
C PHE A 38 -4.32 -2.78 2.75
N ALA A 39 -5.22 -2.36 3.63
CA ALA A 39 -6.59 -2.88 3.71
C ALA A 39 -7.37 -2.63 2.40
N ALA A 40 -7.19 -1.47 1.77
CA ALA A 40 -7.80 -1.17 0.48
C ALA A 40 -7.29 -2.09 -0.63
N ALA A 41 -6.00 -2.42 -0.66
CA ALA A 41 -5.43 -3.39 -1.60
C ALA A 41 -6.03 -4.80 -1.41
N PHE A 42 -6.18 -5.24 -0.16
CA PHE A 42 -6.88 -6.49 0.16
C PHE A 42 -8.34 -6.46 -0.29
N ASN A 43 -9.06 -5.37 -0.02
CA ASN A 43 -10.43 -5.20 -0.46
C ASN A 43 -10.57 -5.19 -1.98
N LEU A 44 -9.57 -4.68 -2.72
CA LEU A 44 -9.60 -4.69 -4.17
C LEU A 44 -9.51 -6.12 -4.73
N LEU A 45 -8.70 -6.98 -4.12
CA LEU A 45 -8.62 -8.38 -4.53
C LEU A 45 -9.82 -9.18 -4.01
N LEU A 46 -10.06 -9.18 -2.70
CA LEU A 46 -11.17 -9.92 -2.09
C LEU A 46 -12.53 -9.47 -2.61
N GLY A 47 -12.75 -8.17 -2.71
CA GLY A 47 -14.04 -7.59 -3.07
C GLY A 47 -14.40 -7.75 -4.54
N TYR A 48 -13.41 -7.80 -5.45
CA TYR A 48 -13.67 -7.93 -6.89
C TYR A 48 -13.42 -9.33 -7.44
N THR A 49 -12.44 -10.07 -6.92
CA THR A 49 -12.11 -11.43 -7.42
C THR A 49 -12.54 -12.55 -6.48
N GLY A 50 -12.90 -12.23 -5.23
CA GLY A 50 -13.24 -13.24 -4.21
C GLY A 50 -12.04 -14.02 -3.69
N LEU A 51 -10.81 -13.70 -4.11
CA LEU A 51 -9.61 -14.44 -3.74
C LEU A 51 -8.84 -13.74 -2.61
N LEU A 52 -8.55 -14.49 -1.54
CA LEU A 52 -7.68 -14.03 -0.46
C LEU A 52 -6.21 -14.17 -0.89
N SER A 53 -5.50 -13.05 -1.04
CA SER A 53 -4.09 -13.06 -1.43
C SER A 53 -3.17 -13.09 -0.21
N PHE A 54 -2.54 -14.24 0.02
CA PHE A 54 -1.53 -14.44 1.07
C PHE A 54 -0.16 -13.83 0.76
N GLY A 55 0.10 -13.45 -0.50
CA GLY A 55 1.39 -12.91 -0.95
C GLY A 55 1.64 -11.44 -0.55
N HIS A 56 0.62 -10.72 -0.08
CA HIS A 56 0.73 -9.30 0.29
C HIS A 56 1.81 -9.01 1.32
N ALA A 57 2.05 -9.92 2.26
CA ALA A 57 3.11 -9.76 3.27
C ALA A 57 4.50 -9.73 2.62
N ALA A 58 4.74 -10.55 1.59
CA ALA A 58 6.00 -10.56 0.85
C ALA A 58 6.19 -9.26 0.05
N PHE A 59 5.13 -8.76 -0.60
CA PHE A 59 5.20 -7.50 -1.36
C PHE A 59 5.41 -6.29 -0.46
N LEU A 60 4.57 -6.14 0.58
CA LEU A 60 4.66 -5.00 1.51
C LEU A 60 5.97 -5.06 2.30
N GLY A 61 6.33 -6.23 2.83
CA GLY A 61 7.54 -6.41 3.63
C GLY A 61 8.82 -6.21 2.81
N GLY A 62 8.89 -6.79 1.61
CA GLY A 62 10.05 -6.64 0.72
C GLY A 62 10.26 -5.19 0.28
N ALA A 63 9.19 -4.52 -0.17
CA ALA A 63 9.25 -3.11 -0.57
C ALA A 63 9.64 -2.19 0.59
N ALA A 64 9.03 -2.38 1.77
CA ALA A 64 9.31 -1.58 2.96
C ALA A 64 10.74 -1.79 3.48
N TYR A 65 11.23 -3.04 3.46
CA TYR A 65 12.61 -3.36 3.87
C TYR A 65 13.62 -2.67 2.97
N VAL A 66 13.47 -2.78 1.64
CA VAL A 66 14.42 -2.16 0.71
C VAL A 66 14.36 -0.64 0.77
N ALA A 67 13.17 -0.04 0.85
CA ALA A 67 13.04 1.41 1.03
C ALA A 67 13.73 1.88 2.32
N GLY A 68 13.48 1.20 3.44
CA GLY A 68 14.10 1.52 4.73
C GLY A 68 15.61 1.30 4.72
N HIS A 69 16.10 0.23 4.09
CA HIS A 69 17.52 -0.06 3.97
C HIS A 69 18.22 0.96 3.08
N ALA A 70 17.63 1.32 1.94
CA ALA A 70 18.19 2.33 1.04
C ALA A 70 18.34 3.69 1.74
N ILE A 71 17.29 4.14 2.44
CA ILE A 71 17.32 5.42 3.14
C ILE A 71 18.30 5.38 4.32
N LYS A 72 18.29 4.30 5.12
CA LYS A 72 19.08 4.22 6.36
C LYS A 72 20.55 3.88 6.12
N VAL A 73 20.84 2.95 5.22
CA VAL A 73 22.18 2.37 5.04
C VAL A 73 22.88 2.95 3.82
N TRP A 74 22.18 3.07 2.69
CA TRP A 74 22.77 3.66 1.49
C TRP A 74 22.72 5.20 1.50
N GLY A 75 21.94 5.79 2.41
CA GLY A 75 21.84 7.24 2.57
C GLY A 75 21.21 7.95 1.37
N VAL A 76 20.44 7.24 0.54
CA VAL A 76 19.76 7.85 -0.60
C VAL A 76 18.61 8.75 -0.13
N THR A 77 18.19 9.69 -0.97
CA THR A 77 17.06 10.56 -0.64
C THR A 77 15.78 9.73 -0.44
N PRO A 78 14.84 10.19 0.40
CA PRO A 78 13.57 9.48 0.63
C PRO A 78 12.78 9.23 -0.65
N GLU A 79 12.84 10.13 -1.65
CA GLU A 79 12.13 9.91 -2.92
C GLU A 79 12.73 8.72 -3.68
N LEU A 80 14.06 8.63 -3.75
CA LEU A 80 14.76 7.51 -4.37
C LEU A 80 14.54 6.20 -3.60
N GLY A 81 14.57 6.26 -2.27
CA GLY A 81 14.26 5.09 -1.42
C GLY A 81 12.85 4.56 -1.66
N LEU A 82 11.87 5.45 -1.82
CA LEU A 82 10.50 5.08 -2.14
C LEU A 82 10.41 4.44 -3.54
N LEU A 83 11.04 5.04 -4.55
CA LEU A 83 11.08 4.48 -5.91
C LEU A 83 11.72 3.08 -5.92
N LEU A 84 12.84 2.89 -5.22
CA LEU A 84 13.48 1.58 -5.09
C LEU A 84 12.57 0.55 -4.41
N GLY A 85 11.91 0.92 -3.32
CA GLY A 85 10.92 0.07 -2.65
C GLY A 85 9.76 -0.32 -3.59
N THR A 86 9.22 0.63 -4.34
CA THR A 86 8.14 0.36 -5.32
C THR A 86 8.62 -0.55 -6.45
N ALA A 87 9.84 -0.36 -6.95
CA ALA A 87 10.44 -1.20 -7.98
C ALA A 87 10.63 -2.64 -7.50
N VAL A 88 11.04 -2.83 -6.23
CA VAL A 88 11.15 -4.17 -5.63
C VAL A 88 9.78 -4.81 -5.45
N GLY A 89 8.79 -4.08 -4.96
CA GLY A 89 7.41 -4.59 -4.85
C GLY A 89 6.85 -5.00 -6.21
N ALA A 90 7.04 -4.17 -7.25
CA ALA A 90 6.63 -4.46 -8.62
C ALA A 90 7.39 -5.66 -9.21
N GLY A 91 8.70 -5.77 -8.96
CA GLY A 91 9.52 -6.90 -9.40
C GLY A 91 9.10 -8.21 -8.75
N LEU A 92 8.82 -8.21 -7.44
CA LEU A 92 8.22 -9.36 -6.76
C LEU A 92 6.87 -9.70 -7.38
N GLY A 93 5.98 -8.73 -7.55
CA GLY A 93 4.68 -8.93 -8.21
C GLY A 93 4.81 -9.54 -9.61
N TRP A 94 5.79 -9.10 -10.39
CA TRP A 94 6.10 -9.64 -11.71
C TRP A 94 6.55 -11.10 -11.66
N VAL A 95 7.48 -11.43 -10.76
CA VAL A 95 7.97 -12.81 -10.58
C VAL A 95 6.83 -13.75 -10.15
N PHE A 96 6.04 -13.36 -9.15
CA PHE A 96 4.91 -14.15 -8.69
C PHE A 96 3.81 -14.25 -9.75
N GLY A 97 3.52 -13.16 -10.48
CA GLY A 97 2.57 -13.16 -11.58
C GLY A 97 2.96 -14.10 -12.71
N LEU A 98 4.24 -14.10 -13.10
CA LEU A 98 4.79 -15.04 -14.10
C LEU A 98 4.58 -16.51 -13.69
N LEU A 99 4.82 -16.82 -12.41
CA LEU A 99 4.61 -18.17 -11.88
C LEU A 99 3.11 -18.52 -11.81
N ALA A 100 2.26 -17.57 -11.41
CA ALA A 100 0.82 -17.77 -11.29
C ALA A 100 0.16 -18.06 -12.65
N ILE A 101 0.54 -17.34 -13.72
CA ILE A 101 -0.02 -17.54 -15.06
C ILE A 101 0.32 -18.93 -15.63
N ARG A 102 1.42 -19.54 -15.19
CA ARG A 102 1.84 -20.89 -15.61
C ARG A 102 1.07 -22.02 -14.93
N ARG A 103 0.32 -21.73 -13.86
CA ARG A 103 -0.57 -22.72 -13.24
C ARG A 103 -1.85 -22.81 -14.07
N GLN A 104 -1.99 -23.89 -14.83
CA GLN A 104 -3.27 -24.29 -15.42
C GLN A 104 -3.77 -25.54 -14.68
N GLY A 105 -4.84 -25.39 -13.91
CA GLY A 105 -5.46 -26.48 -13.14
C GLY A 105 -6.65 -26.00 -12.32
N ILE A 106 -7.62 -26.89 -12.08
CA ILE A 106 -8.92 -26.65 -11.41
C ILE A 106 -8.78 -26.69 -9.87
N TYR A 107 -7.56 -26.49 -9.34
CA TYR A 107 -7.29 -26.52 -7.90
C TYR A 107 -6.56 -25.26 -7.46
#